data_AF-A0A8D8XXL9-F1
#
_entry.id   AF-A0A8D8XXL9-F1
#
_cell.length_a   1.000
_cell.length_b   1.000
_cell.length_c   1.000
_cell.angle_alpha   90.00
_cell.angle_beta   90.00
_cell.angle_gamma   90.00
#
_symmetry.space_group_name_H-M   'P 1'
#
loop_
_entity.id
_entity.type
_entity.pdbx_description
1 polymer ?
#
loop_
_entity_poly.entity_id
_entity_poly.type
_entity_poly.pdbx_seq_one_letter_code
_entity_poly.pdbx_strand_id
1 'polypeptide(L)'
;MAVSTETTKEKEEGEVIVRGQGWYMKLRALGSCATIIARLTIPAILATYNVWLRSQRLILHKISTQINYAITSLSITLRFQTIGVYLVEAKSRLKPLIWTETSRMALDPTEDVKDIFCEVLHDPGPDQTKADVIFIHGLKGSLYKTWKQGLWDTNNKSDIRWIKLNSSNDNEEQFESNEDQSMGQNEPYFEPDDDPSIPGEYSKCWPKDWLPMDCPGVRIIAVNYSTDPFLWKPFWIPAQQRLPMNERAREMMSLLLELGVGSRPIVWVGHSKGGLFVKQMLVHACESENPADIAICCQSKAILFYSVPHRGSPLASIDLPLLTRSIELREVMADSLEVQYLQEKFQYLINSNLLQVKIKSFIETKLTLMTILYLRIVSVQSADLGIGELYGVPLDHRDICKPKNRYCFLYRELVSLIHSVVTLPNQQRSSTRHQRAIVATVSATLKHE
;
A
#
# COMPACT_ATOMS: atom_id res chain seq x y z
N MET A 1 84.20 -83.55 -27.44
CA MET A 1 82.99 -82.71 -27.58
C MET A 1 82.74 -81.99 -26.26
N ALA A 2 83.32 -80.81 -26.04
CA ALA A 2 83.03 -79.95 -24.89
C ALA A 2 83.65 -78.56 -25.10
N VAL A 3 83.25 -77.83 -26.14
CA VAL A 3 83.63 -76.41 -26.33
C VAL A 3 82.44 -75.55 -26.82
N SER A 4 81.24 -76.10 -27.01
CA SER A 4 80.12 -75.36 -27.63
C SER A 4 79.00 -74.92 -26.66
N THR A 5 79.17 -75.08 -25.35
CA THR A 5 78.10 -74.82 -24.36
C THR A 5 78.28 -73.57 -23.51
N GLU A 6 79.44 -72.89 -23.57
CA GLU A 6 79.72 -71.71 -22.75
C GLU A 6 79.22 -70.40 -23.38
N THR A 7 79.18 -70.29 -24.71
CA THR A 7 78.81 -69.04 -25.40
C THR A 7 77.32 -68.71 -25.44
N THR A 8 76.42 -69.67 -25.17
CA THR A 8 74.97 -69.42 -25.14
C THR A 8 74.47 -68.95 -23.77
N LYS A 9 75.15 -69.35 -22.69
CA LYS A 9 74.72 -69.04 -21.32
C LYS A 9 74.99 -67.59 -20.93
N GLU A 10 76.13 -67.03 -21.35
CA GLU A 10 76.47 -65.62 -21.09
C GLU A 10 75.57 -64.64 -21.88
N LYS A 11 75.03 -65.07 -23.01
CA LYS A 11 74.15 -64.24 -23.85
C LYS A 11 72.73 -64.13 -23.28
N GLU A 12 72.21 -65.19 -22.67
CA GLU A 12 70.92 -65.18 -21.96
C GLU A 12 71.00 -64.43 -20.62
N GLU A 13 72.10 -64.56 -19.86
CA GLU A 13 72.26 -63.83 -18.60
C GLU A 13 72.37 -62.31 -18.81
N GLY A 14 73.02 -61.86 -19.89
CA GLY A 14 73.07 -60.44 -20.25
C GLY A 14 71.70 -59.84 -20.61
N GLU A 15 70.81 -60.60 -21.26
CA GLU A 15 69.50 -60.11 -21.69
C GLU A 15 68.49 -60.00 -20.53
N VAL A 16 68.59 -60.88 -19.54
CA VAL A 16 67.75 -60.87 -18.32
C VAL A 16 68.08 -59.67 -17.43
N ILE A 17 69.37 -59.31 -17.30
CA ILE A 17 69.81 -58.17 -16.48
C ILE A 17 69.33 -56.83 -17.08
N VAL A 18 69.37 -56.68 -18.40
CA VAL A 18 68.91 -55.46 -19.10
C VAL A 18 67.37 -55.30 -18.98
N ARG A 19 66.61 -56.39 -19.07
CA ARG A 19 65.14 -56.35 -18.87
C ARG A 19 64.76 -56.01 -17.42
N GLY A 20 65.50 -56.51 -16.42
CA GLY A 20 65.28 -56.21 -15.00
C GLY A 20 65.48 -54.74 -14.65
N GLN A 21 66.50 -54.09 -15.22
CA GLN A 21 66.75 -52.66 -14.98
C GLN A 21 65.68 -51.75 -15.60
N GLY A 22 65.14 -52.10 -16.77
CA GLY A 22 64.04 -51.35 -17.41
C GLY A 22 62.74 -51.34 -16.60
N TRP A 23 62.41 -52.47 -15.96
CA TRP A 23 61.24 -52.58 -15.07
C TRP A 23 61.41 -51.75 -13.79
N TYR A 24 62.61 -51.78 -13.20
CA TYR A 24 62.91 -51.00 -12.00
C TYR A 24 62.82 -49.48 -12.25
N MET A 25 63.31 -48.99 -13.40
CA MET A 25 63.18 -47.58 -13.75
C MET A 25 61.72 -47.15 -13.99
N LYS A 26 60.89 -48.00 -14.61
CA LYS A 26 59.45 -47.71 -14.80
C LYS A 26 58.68 -47.64 -13.47
N LEU A 27 58.95 -48.55 -12.53
CA LEU A 27 58.35 -48.54 -11.19
C LEU A 27 58.78 -47.29 -10.39
N ARG A 28 60.05 -46.88 -10.49
CA ARG A 28 60.55 -45.66 -9.85
C ARG A 28 59.95 -44.39 -10.46
N ALA A 29 59.74 -44.36 -11.77
CA ALA A 29 59.06 -43.26 -12.45
C ALA A 29 57.58 -43.16 -12.06
N LEU A 30 56.87 -44.29 -11.98
CA LEU A 30 55.48 -44.34 -11.50
C LEU A 30 55.34 -43.86 -10.05
N GLY A 31 56.24 -44.30 -9.15
CA GLY A 31 56.28 -43.82 -7.76
C GLY A 31 56.56 -42.32 -7.66
N SER A 32 57.44 -41.80 -8.52
CA SER A 32 57.76 -40.37 -8.58
C SER A 32 56.58 -39.54 -9.10
N CYS A 33 55.90 -39.99 -10.16
CA CYS A 33 54.69 -39.34 -10.68
C CYS A 33 53.54 -39.35 -9.65
N ALA A 34 53.30 -40.47 -8.97
CA ALA A 34 52.28 -40.53 -7.92
C ALA A 34 52.58 -39.56 -6.77
N THR A 35 53.86 -39.41 -6.41
CA THR A 35 54.29 -38.48 -5.36
C THR A 35 54.10 -37.02 -5.78
N ILE A 36 54.39 -36.69 -7.05
CA ILE A 36 54.18 -35.33 -7.60
C ILE A 36 52.69 -35.01 -7.68
N ILE A 37 51.87 -35.94 -8.18
CA ILE A 37 50.41 -35.78 -8.26
C ILE A 37 49.83 -35.57 -6.86
N ALA A 38 50.21 -36.40 -5.88
CA ALA A 38 49.76 -36.25 -4.49
C ALA A 38 50.18 -34.90 -3.88
N ARG A 39 51.41 -34.44 -4.14
CA ARG A 39 51.89 -33.13 -3.67
C ARG A 39 51.15 -31.94 -4.28
N LEU A 40 50.60 -32.11 -5.49
CA LEU A 40 49.83 -31.05 -6.17
C LEU A 40 48.34 -31.08 -5.79
N THR A 41 47.73 -32.26 -5.62
CA THR A 41 46.29 -32.38 -5.43
C THR A 41 45.86 -32.31 -3.96
N ILE A 42 46.64 -32.85 -3.02
CA ILE A 42 46.28 -32.86 -1.59
C ILE A 42 46.13 -31.44 -1.01
N PRO A 43 47.02 -30.47 -1.28
CA PRO A 43 46.86 -29.11 -0.77
C PRO A 43 45.61 -28.42 -1.32
N ALA A 44 45.25 -28.66 -2.58
CA ALA A 44 44.05 -28.11 -3.19
C ALA A 44 42.77 -28.68 -2.57
N ILE A 45 42.73 -30.00 -2.32
CA ILE A 45 41.60 -30.68 -1.64
C ILE A 45 41.49 -30.20 -0.19
N LEU A 46 42.61 -30.05 0.52
CA LEU A 46 42.61 -29.51 1.89
C LEU A 46 42.19 -28.03 1.93
N ALA A 47 42.55 -27.24 0.92
CA ALA A 47 42.13 -25.85 0.81
C ALA A 47 40.62 -25.73 0.54
N THR A 48 40.09 -26.51 -0.40
CA THR A 48 38.64 -26.52 -0.70
C THR A 48 37.84 -27.04 0.48
N TYR A 49 38.32 -28.10 1.16
CA TYR A 49 37.69 -28.62 2.37
C TYR A 49 37.72 -27.61 3.53
N ASN A 50 38.83 -26.89 3.72
CA ASN A 50 38.93 -25.84 4.74
C ASN A 50 38.05 -24.62 4.43
N VAL A 51 37.93 -24.22 3.17
CA VAL A 51 37.01 -23.15 2.73
C VAL A 51 35.57 -23.57 2.97
N TRP A 52 35.21 -24.81 2.63
CA TRP A 52 33.88 -25.38 2.87
C TRP A 52 33.55 -25.43 4.37
N LEU A 53 34.47 -25.89 5.23
CA LEU A 53 34.31 -25.87 6.69
C LEU A 53 34.17 -24.45 7.27
N ARG A 54 34.88 -23.45 6.72
CA ARG A 54 34.74 -22.04 7.13
C ARG A 54 33.38 -21.47 6.75
N SER A 55 32.87 -21.81 5.57
CA SER A 55 31.53 -21.41 5.13
C SER A 55 30.42 -22.04 5.99
N GLN A 56 30.57 -23.29 6.41
CA GLN A 56 29.63 -23.96 7.33
C GLN A 56 29.56 -23.27 8.70
N ARG A 57 30.69 -22.83 9.26
CA ARG A 57 30.69 -22.06 10.52
C ARG A 57 29.99 -20.71 10.38
N LEU A 58 30.10 -20.05 9.23
CA LEU A 58 29.42 -18.78 8.96
C LEU A 58 27.89 -18.97 8.85
N ILE A 59 27.45 -20.07 8.22
CA ILE A 59 26.04 -20.44 8.10
C ILE A 59 25.47 -20.80 9.48
N LEU A 60 26.16 -21.63 10.25
CA LEU A 60 25.76 -21.98 11.63
C LEU A 60 25.74 -20.76 12.54
N HIS A 61 26.68 -19.82 12.39
CA HIS A 61 26.66 -18.58 13.16
C HIS A 61 25.46 -17.71 12.78
N LYS A 62 25.16 -17.54 11.48
CA LYS A 62 23.97 -16.80 11.00
C LYS A 62 22.66 -17.44 11.47
N ILE A 63 22.53 -18.77 11.39
CA ILE A 63 21.36 -19.51 11.89
C ILE A 63 21.25 -19.35 13.41
N SER A 64 22.35 -19.47 14.15
CA SER A 64 22.38 -19.24 15.60
C SER A 64 22.01 -17.80 15.96
N THR A 65 22.43 -16.80 15.17
CA THR A 65 22.05 -15.40 15.40
C THR A 65 20.56 -15.19 15.15
N GLN A 66 20.00 -15.78 14.09
CA GLN A 66 18.57 -15.70 13.77
C GLN A 66 17.70 -16.41 14.81
N ILE A 67 18.12 -17.58 15.29
CA ILE A 67 17.45 -18.30 16.38
C ILE A 67 17.53 -17.51 17.68
N ASN A 68 18.69 -16.93 18.01
CA ASN A 68 18.83 -16.09 19.19
C ASN A 68 17.96 -14.83 19.10
N TYR A 69 17.87 -14.18 17.93
CA TYR A 69 16.96 -13.06 17.70
C TYR A 69 15.49 -13.48 17.88
N ALA A 70 15.08 -14.63 17.35
CA ALA A 70 13.73 -15.18 17.50
C ALA A 70 13.41 -15.57 18.95
N ILE A 71 14.37 -16.11 19.70
CA ILE A 71 14.21 -16.44 21.12
C ILE A 71 14.16 -15.16 21.97
N THR A 72 15.00 -14.17 21.69
CA THR A 72 14.90 -12.86 22.35
C THR A 72 13.59 -12.16 22.00
N SER A 73 13.11 -12.23 20.75
CA SER A 73 11.82 -11.66 20.38
C SER A 73 10.67 -12.38 21.08
N LEU A 74 10.71 -13.72 21.19
CA LEU A 74 9.70 -14.50 21.90
C LEU A 74 9.72 -14.24 23.42
N SER A 75 10.92 -14.09 24.01
CA SER A 75 11.10 -13.76 25.44
C SER A 75 10.65 -12.33 25.74
N ILE A 76 10.85 -11.40 24.80
CA ILE A 76 10.30 -10.04 24.84
C ILE A 76 8.77 -10.08 24.74
N THR A 77 8.19 -10.86 23.83
CA THR A 77 6.73 -11.02 23.68
C THR A 77 6.08 -11.62 24.92
N LEU A 78 6.70 -12.63 25.54
CA LEU A 78 6.23 -13.24 26.79
C LEU A 78 6.30 -12.25 27.97
N ARG A 79 7.37 -11.43 28.05
CA ARG A 79 7.45 -10.35 29.05
C ARG A 79 6.43 -9.24 28.79
N PHE A 80 6.11 -8.93 27.54
CA PHE A 80 5.04 -7.99 27.19
C PHE A 80 3.64 -8.52 27.47
N GLN A 81 3.40 -9.84 27.43
CA GLN A 81 2.13 -10.41 27.86
C GLN A 81 1.93 -10.27 29.37
N THR A 82 2.97 -10.53 30.18
CA THR A 82 2.88 -10.36 31.64
C THR A 82 2.75 -8.89 32.03
N ILE A 83 3.53 -8.00 31.41
CA ILE A 83 3.41 -6.53 31.59
C ILE A 83 2.04 -6.05 31.09
N GLY A 84 1.55 -6.58 29.96
CA GLY A 84 0.25 -6.24 29.39
C GLY A 84 -0.90 -6.53 30.34
N VAL A 85 -0.90 -7.68 31.02
CA VAL A 85 -1.90 -8.01 32.05
C VAL A 85 -1.82 -7.03 33.24
N TYR A 86 -0.62 -6.75 33.75
CA TYR A 86 -0.42 -5.76 34.83
C TYR A 86 -0.83 -4.34 34.42
N LEU A 87 -0.58 -3.93 33.18
CA LEU A 87 -0.93 -2.60 32.67
C LEU A 87 -2.42 -2.46 32.32
N VAL A 88 -3.08 -3.54 31.89
CA VAL A 88 -4.54 -3.60 31.70
C VAL A 88 -5.24 -3.52 33.06
N GLU A 89 -4.72 -4.21 34.07
CA GLU A 89 -5.22 -4.13 35.44
C GLU A 89 -4.92 -2.77 36.09
N ALA A 90 -3.79 -2.13 35.77
CA ALA A 90 -3.52 -0.74 36.15
C ALA A 90 -4.51 0.23 35.47
N LYS A 91 -4.82 0.04 34.18
CA LYS A 91 -5.79 0.85 33.42
C LYS A 91 -7.21 0.75 33.98
N SER A 92 -7.63 -0.42 34.48
CA SER A 92 -8.94 -0.59 35.13
C SER A 92 -8.99 0.02 36.53
N ARG A 93 -7.90 -0.08 37.30
CA ARG A 93 -7.78 0.46 38.67
C ARG A 93 -7.52 1.98 38.73
N LEU A 94 -6.91 2.58 37.71
CA LEU A 94 -6.59 4.02 37.66
C LEU A 94 -7.73 4.88 37.08
N LYS A 95 -8.73 4.29 36.41
CA LYS A 95 -9.90 5.01 35.86
C LYS A 95 -10.70 5.84 36.88
N PRO A 96 -10.96 5.36 38.12
CA PRO A 96 -11.66 6.15 39.13
C PRO A 96 -10.73 7.03 40.00
N LEU A 97 -9.41 6.82 39.99
CA LEU A 97 -8.49 7.46 40.96
C LEU A 97 -7.92 8.81 40.51
N ILE A 98 -7.95 9.12 39.20
CA ILE A 98 -7.35 10.35 38.63
C ILE A 98 -8.41 11.47 38.46
N TRP A 99 -9.66 11.22 38.86
CA TRP A 99 -10.78 12.17 38.70
C TRP A 99 -10.88 13.25 39.81
N THR A 100 -9.80 13.48 40.55
CA THR A 100 -9.72 14.62 41.49
C THR A 100 -8.49 15.47 41.17
N GLU A 101 -8.73 16.77 40.98
CA GLU A 101 -7.79 17.90 40.93
C GLU A 101 -7.04 18.25 39.63
N THR A 102 -6.83 17.37 38.65
CA THR A 102 -6.06 17.79 37.43
C THR A 102 -6.91 18.48 36.35
N SER A 103 -8.24 18.55 36.52
CA SER A 103 -9.20 19.08 35.53
C SER A 103 -9.25 20.61 35.39
N ARG A 104 -8.17 21.35 35.68
CA ARG A 104 -8.19 22.83 35.60
C ARG A 104 -7.01 23.49 34.89
N MET A 105 -6.06 22.73 34.32
CA MET A 105 -4.92 23.35 33.65
C MET A 105 -4.81 22.89 32.19
N ALA A 106 -4.94 23.90 31.31
CA ALA A 106 -4.72 23.90 29.87
C ALA A 106 -5.81 23.26 28.99
N LEU A 107 -6.77 24.08 28.57
CA LEU A 107 -6.98 24.48 27.17
C LEU A 107 -8.02 25.60 27.16
N ASP A 108 -7.56 26.82 26.94
CA ASP A 108 -8.40 27.97 26.59
C ASP A 108 -9.16 27.62 25.29
N PRO A 109 -10.49 27.72 25.21
CA PRO A 109 -11.22 27.46 23.96
C PRO A 109 -10.99 28.66 23.04
N THR A 110 -9.82 28.71 22.42
CA THR A 110 -9.49 29.69 21.37
C THR A 110 -10.26 29.33 20.11
N GLU A 111 -11.32 30.08 19.83
CA GLU A 111 -12.13 30.13 18.60
C GLU A 111 -12.72 28.79 18.11
N ASP A 112 -13.98 28.83 17.63
CA ASP A 112 -14.61 27.71 16.93
C ASP A 112 -13.84 27.39 15.63
N VAL A 113 -12.75 26.64 15.75
CA VAL A 113 -12.06 26.04 14.59
C VAL A 113 -13.07 25.10 13.95
N LYS A 114 -13.72 25.55 12.86
CA LYS A 114 -14.65 24.71 12.08
C LYS A 114 -13.98 23.36 11.80
N ASP A 115 -14.56 22.31 12.36
CA ASP A 115 -14.00 20.96 12.31
C ASP A 115 -14.04 20.37 10.90
N ILE A 116 -14.93 20.89 10.04
CA ILE A 116 -15.13 20.52 8.64
C ILE A 116 -15.40 21.79 7.82
N PHE A 117 -14.76 21.92 6.65
CA PHE A 117 -15.06 22.99 5.70
C PHE A 117 -14.71 22.58 4.27
N CYS A 118 -15.34 23.23 3.30
CA CYS A 118 -15.04 23.06 1.88
C CYS A 118 -14.25 24.27 1.35
N GLU A 119 -13.23 24.01 0.54
CA GLU A 119 -12.43 25.03 -0.15
C GLU A 119 -12.56 24.82 -1.66
N VAL A 120 -13.04 25.84 -2.39
CA VAL A 120 -13.11 25.81 -3.86
C VAL A 120 -11.74 26.23 -4.40
N LEU A 121 -11.01 25.29 -4.98
CA LEU A 121 -9.64 25.50 -5.46
C LEU A 121 -9.61 26.16 -6.84
N HIS A 122 -10.61 25.84 -7.66
CA HIS A 122 -10.79 26.36 -9.01
C HIS A 122 -12.28 26.29 -9.37
N ASP A 123 -12.81 27.36 -9.97
CA ASP A 123 -14.17 27.42 -10.49
C ASP A 123 -14.16 28.09 -11.88
N PRO A 124 -14.45 27.35 -12.96
CA PRO A 124 -14.58 27.90 -14.31
C PRO A 124 -15.74 28.90 -14.48
N GLY A 125 -16.66 28.94 -13.51
CA GLY A 125 -17.90 29.71 -13.58
C GLY A 125 -19.10 28.85 -14.02
N PRO A 126 -20.33 29.36 -13.82
CA PRO A 126 -21.56 28.58 -13.95
C PRO A 126 -21.78 28.02 -15.37
N ASP A 127 -21.42 28.78 -16.41
CA ASP A 127 -21.65 28.39 -17.81
C ASP A 127 -20.55 27.47 -18.37
N GLN A 128 -19.38 27.46 -17.74
CA GLN A 128 -18.22 26.68 -18.19
C GLN A 128 -18.05 25.38 -17.42
N THR A 129 -18.62 25.29 -16.21
CA THR A 129 -18.45 24.11 -15.36
C THR A 129 -19.30 22.93 -15.84
N LYS A 130 -18.61 21.88 -16.27
CA LYS A 130 -19.18 20.62 -16.77
C LYS A 130 -19.25 19.53 -15.71
N ALA A 131 -18.37 19.56 -14.70
CA ALA A 131 -18.34 18.59 -13.62
C ALA A 131 -17.71 19.17 -12.35
N ASP A 132 -18.03 18.57 -11.20
CA ASP A 132 -17.36 18.83 -9.92
C ASP A 132 -16.35 17.70 -9.63
N VAL A 133 -15.13 18.05 -9.23
CA VAL A 133 -14.10 17.11 -8.77
C VAL A 133 -13.82 17.36 -7.30
N ILE A 134 -14.14 16.39 -6.45
CA ILE A 134 -14.16 16.56 -5.00
C ILE A 134 -13.04 15.74 -4.35
N PHE A 135 -12.13 16.41 -3.66
CA PHE A 135 -10.98 15.81 -2.98
C PHE A 135 -11.19 15.71 -1.47
N ILE A 136 -10.94 14.53 -0.90
CA ILE A 136 -11.05 14.28 0.54
C ILE A 136 -9.80 13.56 1.06
N HIS A 137 -9.08 14.20 1.98
CA HIS A 137 -7.80 13.70 2.50
C HIS A 137 -7.97 12.60 3.57
N GLY A 138 -6.87 11.92 3.89
CA GLY A 138 -6.81 10.91 4.96
C GLY A 138 -6.58 11.46 6.37
N LEU A 139 -6.36 10.55 7.33
CA LEU A 139 -6.04 10.91 8.72
C LEU A 139 -4.76 11.72 8.85
N LYS A 140 -4.76 12.74 9.72
CA LYS A 140 -3.65 13.71 9.88
C LYS A 140 -3.27 14.44 8.58
N GLY A 141 -4.08 14.31 7.54
CA GLY A 141 -3.94 14.99 6.27
C GLY A 141 -4.39 16.44 6.35
N SER A 142 -4.22 17.11 5.22
CA SER A 142 -4.82 18.39 4.89
C SER A 142 -4.64 18.58 3.38
N LEU A 143 -5.32 19.59 2.81
CA LEU A 143 -5.15 19.95 1.40
C LEU A 143 -3.67 19.96 0.95
N TYR A 144 -2.82 20.71 1.65
CA TYR A 144 -1.41 20.90 1.29
C TYR A 144 -0.46 19.78 1.75
N LYS A 145 -0.90 18.89 2.64
CA LYS A 145 -0.10 17.73 3.07
C LYS A 145 -0.31 16.52 2.17
N THR A 146 -1.57 16.28 1.78
CA THR A 146 -1.99 15.12 1.01
C THR A 146 -1.83 15.39 -0.49
N TRP A 147 -2.26 16.54 -0.99
CA TRP A 147 -2.37 16.81 -2.43
C TRP A 147 -1.24 17.67 -2.98
N LYS A 148 -0.01 17.44 -2.54
CA LYS A 148 1.20 18.12 -3.03
C LYS A 148 1.97 17.26 -4.03
N GLN A 149 2.83 17.85 -4.84
CA GLN A 149 3.68 17.11 -5.76
C GLN A 149 4.62 16.14 -5.03
N GLY A 150 4.77 14.93 -5.58
CA GLY A 150 5.66 13.90 -5.05
C GLY A 150 7.12 14.11 -5.47
N LEU A 151 8.05 13.79 -4.56
CA LEU A 151 9.49 13.93 -4.75
C LEU A 151 10.24 12.57 -4.73
N TRP A 152 9.56 11.51 -5.17
CA TRP A 152 10.14 10.18 -5.39
C TRP A 152 11.34 10.16 -6.35
N ASP A 153 12.30 9.27 -6.06
CA ASP A 153 13.55 9.06 -6.79
C ASP A 153 13.34 8.14 -8.00
N THR A 154 13.62 8.64 -9.21
CA THR A 154 13.48 7.88 -10.47
C THR A 154 14.75 7.14 -10.88
N ASN A 155 15.86 7.27 -10.13
CA ASN A 155 17.08 6.51 -10.44
C ASN A 155 16.92 5.02 -10.17
N ASN A 156 15.92 4.63 -9.38
CA ASN A 156 15.61 3.24 -9.12
C ASN A 156 14.47 2.75 -10.04
N LYS A 157 14.81 1.96 -11.08
CA LYS A 157 13.84 1.41 -12.03
C LYS A 157 12.73 0.56 -11.39
N SER A 158 12.92 0.06 -10.16
CA SER A 158 11.88 -0.64 -9.41
C SER A 158 10.69 0.24 -9.02
N ASP A 159 10.88 1.56 -8.98
CA ASP A 159 9.88 2.52 -8.48
C ASP A 159 8.88 2.96 -9.55
N ILE A 160 9.02 2.41 -10.76
CA ILE A 160 8.32 2.89 -11.95
C ILE A 160 7.28 1.87 -12.45
N ARG A 161 7.31 0.62 -11.98
CA ARG A 161 6.39 -0.43 -12.43
C ARG A 161 5.19 -0.56 -11.50
N TRP A 162 4.03 -0.11 -11.97
CA TRP A 162 2.73 -0.45 -11.39
C TRP A 162 2.22 -1.76 -12.00
N ILE A 163 1.30 -2.43 -11.30
CA ILE A 163 0.73 -3.71 -11.75
C ILE A 163 -0.79 -3.59 -11.67
N LYS A 164 -1.50 -3.96 -12.74
CA LYS A 164 -2.96 -4.10 -12.69
C LYS A 164 -3.30 -5.41 -11.99
N LEU A 165 -3.93 -5.34 -10.83
CA LEU A 165 -4.11 -6.51 -9.93
C LEU A 165 -5.35 -7.35 -10.27
N ASN A 166 -6.28 -6.85 -11.10
CA ASN A 166 -7.55 -7.51 -11.38
C ASN A 166 -7.83 -7.76 -12.87
N SER A 167 -6.80 -7.87 -13.71
CA SER A 167 -6.98 -8.48 -15.04
C SER A 167 -6.99 -9.99 -14.88
N SER A 168 -8.08 -10.63 -15.31
CA SER A 168 -8.24 -12.07 -15.36
C SER A 168 -7.15 -12.72 -16.21
N ASN A 169 -6.06 -13.12 -15.57
CA ASN A 169 -5.21 -14.23 -15.98
C ASN A 169 -5.00 -15.06 -14.72
N ASP A 170 -5.68 -16.19 -14.68
CA ASP A 170 -5.41 -17.27 -13.72
C ASP A 170 -3.94 -17.65 -13.85
N ASN A 171 -3.14 -17.25 -12.87
CA ASN A 171 -1.90 -17.90 -12.43
C ASN A 171 -1.53 -17.28 -11.08
N GLU A 172 -2.01 -17.90 -10.00
CA GLU A 172 -1.41 -17.75 -8.68
C GLU A 172 0.04 -18.27 -8.76
N GLU A 173 1.01 -17.41 -9.05
CA GLU A 173 2.40 -17.66 -8.69
C GLU A 173 2.79 -16.83 -7.47
N GLN A 174 3.34 -17.56 -6.51
CA GLN A 174 3.76 -17.11 -5.20
C GLN A 174 4.71 -15.92 -5.30
N PHE A 175 4.47 -14.93 -4.44
CA PHE A 175 5.43 -13.86 -4.12
C PHE A 175 6.66 -14.47 -3.44
N GLU A 176 7.61 -14.95 -4.22
CA GLU A 176 9.00 -15.11 -3.79
C GLU A 176 9.93 -14.37 -4.76
N SER A 177 10.81 -13.58 -4.15
CA SER A 177 11.84 -12.79 -4.81
C SER A 177 12.83 -13.68 -5.56
N ASN A 178 12.68 -13.79 -6.87
CA ASN A 178 13.73 -14.25 -7.75
C ASN A 178 14.19 -13.10 -8.63
N GLU A 179 15.34 -12.54 -8.29
CA GLU A 179 16.18 -11.81 -9.23
C GLU A 179 16.70 -12.80 -10.29
N ASP A 180 16.76 -12.31 -11.53
CA ASP A 180 17.34 -12.90 -12.75
C ASP A 180 16.49 -13.78 -13.70
N GLN A 181 16.37 -13.22 -14.92
CA GLN A 181 16.26 -13.85 -16.25
C GLN A 181 14.88 -14.32 -16.77
N SER A 182 14.19 -13.44 -17.50
CA SER A 182 14.10 -13.49 -18.98
C SER A 182 13.12 -12.42 -19.52
N MET A 183 13.54 -11.69 -20.56
CA MET A 183 12.71 -10.68 -21.22
C MET A 183 11.56 -11.34 -22.00
N GLY A 184 10.35 -11.31 -21.44
CA GLY A 184 9.11 -11.40 -22.19
C GLY A 184 8.64 -10.01 -22.59
N GLN A 185 8.67 -9.70 -23.89
CA GLN A 185 8.06 -8.50 -24.46
C GLN A 185 6.53 -8.63 -24.34
N ASN A 186 5.88 -7.91 -23.41
CA ASN A 186 4.46 -7.48 -23.43
C ASN A 186 3.97 -6.86 -22.10
N GLU A 187 4.86 -6.32 -21.26
CA GLU A 187 4.50 -5.56 -20.05
C GLU A 187 4.64 -4.05 -20.30
N PRO A 188 3.71 -3.18 -19.85
CA PRO A 188 3.79 -1.75 -20.10
C PRO A 188 4.97 -1.13 -19.33
N TYR A 189 6.09 -0.97 -20.03
CA TYR A 189 7.27 -0.26 -19.55
C TYR A 189 7.05 1.26 -19.71
N PHE A 190 7.29 2.01 -18.64
CA PHE A 190 7.30 3.48 -18.69
C PHE A 190 8.55 3.93 -19.44
N GLU A 191 8.39 4.54 -20.62
CA GLU A 191 9.44 5.43 -21.12
C GLU A 191 9.41 6.70 -20.25
N PRO A 192 10.51 7.08 -19.60
CA PRO A 192 10.58 8.36 -18.91
C PRO A 192 10.55 9.48 -19.96
N ASP A 193 9.35 9.97 -20.27
CA ASP A 193 9.11 11.10 -21.20
C ASP A 193 9.59 12.46 -20.66
N ASP A 194 10.24 12.50 -19.49
CA ASP A 194 10.84 13.73 -18.96
C ASP A 194 12.33 13.78 -19.33
N ASP A 195 12.72 14.80 -20.10
CA ASP A 195 14.06 15.35 -20.02
C ASP A 195 14.24 15.93 -18.59
N PRO A 196 15.10 15.34 -17.75
CA PRO A 196 15.30 15.79 -16.37
C PRO A 196 15.90 17.21 -16.28
N SER A 197 16.22 17.87 -17.40
CA SER A 197 16.80 19.20 -17.46
C SER A 197 15.81 20.38 -17.45
N ILE A 198 14.49 20.15 -17.55
CA ILE A 198 13.48 21.23 -17.48
C ILE A 198 12.74 21.18 -16.14
N PRO A 199 13.19 21.93 -15.11
CA PRO A 199 12.45 22.03 -13.86
C PRO A 199 11.15 22.81 -14.08
N GLY A 200 10.02 22.09 -14.15
CA GLY A 200 8.71 22.67 -13.90
C GLY A 200 8.63 23.19 -12.47
N GLU A 201 7.89 24.27 -12.24
CA GLU A 201 7.70 24.83 -10.91
C GLU A 201 7.02 23.81 -9.98
N TYR A 202 7.57 23.62 -8.79
CA TYR A 202 7.02 22.66 -7.82
C TYR A 202 5.60 23.05 -7.41
N SER A 203 4.65 22.13 -7.53
CA SER A 203 3.27 22.33 -7.12
C SER A 203 3.05 22.01 -5.64
N LYS A 204 2.64 23.04 -4.88
CA LYS A 204 2.20 22.90 -3.49
C LYS A 204 0.81 22.28 -3.38
N CYS A 205 -0.01 22.37 -4.43
CA CYS A 205 -1.33 21.78 -4.51
C CYS A 205 -1.62 21.35 -5.95
N TRP A 206 -1.24 20.12 -6.31
CA TRP A 206 -1.34 19.65 -7.70
C TRP A 206 -2.77 19.64 -8.25
N PRO A 207 -3.84 19.39 -7.46
CA PRO A 207 -5.20 19.50 -7.99
C PRO A 207 -5.52 20.93 -8.42
N LYS A 208 -5.05 21.93 -7.68
CA LYS A 208 -5.27 23.35 -8.02
C LYS A 208 -4.43 23.78 -9.22
N ASP A 209 -3.17 23.34 -9.26
CA ASP A 209 -2.21 23.88 -10.22
C ASP A 209 -2.28 23.17 -11.59
N TRP A 210 -2.61 21.87 -11.61
CA TRP A 210 -2.51 21.06 -12.83
C TRP A 210 -3.87 20.74 -13.48
N LEU A 211 -4.90 20.39 -12.69
CA LEU A 211 -6.18 19.99 -13.26
C LEU A 211 -6.86 21.09 -14.09
N PRO A 212 -6.82 22.38 -13.74
CA PRO A 212 -7.38 23.43 -14.60
C PRO A 212 -6.71 23.52 -15.98
N MET A 213 -5.45 23.06 -16.10
CA MET A 213 -4.73 23.05 -17.38
C MET A 213 -5.19 21.91 -18.29
N ASP A 214 -5.42 20.72 -17.73
CA ASP A 214 -5.80 19.51 -18.48
C ASP A 214 -7.32 19.34 -18.61
N CYS A 215 -8.07 19.84 -17.63
CA CYS A 215 -9.51 19.72 -17.48
C CYS A 215 -10.15 21.09 -17.20
N PRO A 216 -10.09 22.07 -18.11
CA PRO A 216 -10.49 23.46 -17.84
C PRO A 216 -11.98 23.66 -17.52
N GLY A 217 -12.83 22.67 -17.82
CA GLY A 217 -14.27 22.72 -17.56
C GLY A 217 -14.70 22.12 -16.22
N VAL A 218 -13.79 21.87 -15.27
CA VAL A 218 -14.17 21.26 -13.98
C VAL A 218 -14.01 22.24 -12.83
N ARG A 219 -14.97 22.23 -11.90
CA ARG A 219 -14.82 22.92 -10.62
C ARG A 219 -14.18 21.96 -9.63
N ILE A 220 -13.20 22.44 -8.87
CA ILE A 220 -12.39 21.63 -7.98
C ILE A 220 -12.67 22.06 -6.55
N ILE A 221 -13.09 21.10 -5.72
CA ILE A 221 -13.47 21.34 -4.33
C ILE A 221 -12.65 20.41 -3.44
N ALA A 222 -12.04 20.94 -2.40
CA ALA A 222 -11.40 20.16 -1.34
C ALA A 222 -12.28 20.18 -0.08
N VAL A 223 -12.65 19.01 0.42
CA VAL A 223 -13.28 18.86 1.72
C VAL A 223 -12.17 18.63 2.75
N ASN A 224 -12.02 19.59 3.66
CA ASN A 224 -11.06 19.53 4.75
C ASN A 224 -11.78 19.19 6.05
N TYR A 225 -11.13 18.37 6.88
CA TYR A 225 -11.65 18.01 8.20
C TYR A 225 -10.52 17.78 9.19
N SER A 226 -10.76 18.10 10.47
CA SER A 226 -9.75 17.89 11.50
C SER A 226 -9.77 16.45 12.01
N THR A 227 -8.62 15.99 12.49
CA THR A 227 -8.45 14.66 13.09
C THR A 227 -7.70 14.81 14.39
N ASP A 228 -7.96 13.92 15.34
CA ASP A 228 -7.19 13.89 16.58
C ASP A 228 -5.67 13.88 16.29
N PRO A 229 -4.90 14.86 16.79
CA PRO A 229 -3.45 14.92 16.58
C PRO A 229 -2.73 13.71 17.20
N PHE A 230 -3.36 12.99 18.13
CA PHE A 230 -2.83 11.81 18.79
C PHE A 230 -3.75 10.60 18.58
N LEU A 231 -3.51 9.84 17.51
CA LEU A 231 -4.27 8.61 17.19
C LEU A 231 -4.19 7.55 18.31
N TRP A 232 -3.07 7.53 19.03
CA TRP A 232 -2.93 6.85 20.32
C TRP A 232 -2.51 7.90 21.36
N LYS A 233 -3.27 7.97 22.46
CA LYS A 233 -3.01 8.89 23.57
C LYS A 233 -2.96 8.13 24.88
N PRO A 234 -2.17 8.58 25.86
CA PRO A 234 -2.20 8.01 27.19
C PRO A 234 -3.62 7.94 27.75
N PHE A 235 -4.00 6.83 28.38
CA PHE A 235 -5.39 6.57 28.77
C PHE A 235 -5.95 7.56 29.80
N TRP A 236 -5.07 8.28 30.51
CA TRP A 236 -5.42 9.33 31.48
C TRP A 236 -5.73 10.67 30.83
N ILE A 237 -5.42 10.85 29.53
CA ILE A 237 -5.81 12.04 28.78
C ILE A 237 -7.21 11.81 28.20
N PRO A 238 -8.20 12.65 28.53
CA PRO A 238 -9.55 12.53 28.00
C PRO A 238 -9.55 12.53 26.47
N ALA A 239 -10.43 11.72 25.89
CA ALA A 239 -10.66 11.82 24.46
C ALA A 239 -11.40 13.12 24.16
N GLN A 240 -10.91 13.85 23.15
CA GLN A 240 -11.70 14.93 22.56
C GLN A 240 -13.01 14.32 22.04
N GLN A 241 -14.13 14.90 22.46
CA GLN A 241 -15.43 14.53 21.92
C GLN A 241 -15.46 15.00 20.47
N ARG A 242 -15.70 14.06 19.56
CA ARG A 242 -15.73 14.28 18.12
C ARG A 242 -16.91 13.50 17.57
N LEU A 243 -17.58 14.07 16.58
CA LEU A 243 -18.70 13.41 15.93
C LEU A 243 -18.21 12.13 15.22
N PRO A 244 -19.03 11.07 15.22
CA PRO A 244 -18.71 9.86 14.49
C PRO A 244 -18.72 10.06 12.97
N MET A 245 -18.07 9.16 12.23
CA MET A 245 -17.89 9.22 10.78
C MET A 245 -19.20 9.41 10.02
N ASN A 246 -20.29 8.76 10.45
CA ASN A 246 -21.60 8.87 9.83
C ASN A 246 -22.18 10.29 9.93
N GLU A 247 -22.03 10.97 11.07
CA GLU A 247 -22.51 12.34 11.29
C GLU A 247 -21.63 13.36 10.58
N ARG A 248 -20.30 13.20 10.67
CA ARG A 248 -19.35 14.05 9.93
C ARG A 248 -19.54 13.94 8.42
N ALA A 249 -19.85 12.76 7.90
CA ALA A 249 -20.17 12.58 6.49
C ALA A 249 -21.44 13.36 6.09
N ARG A 250 -22.47 13.42 6.96
CA ARG A 250 -23.65 14.26 6.69
C ARG A 250 -23.30 15.74 6.66
N GLU A 251 -22.48 16.20 7.61
CA GLU A 251 -22.01 17.60 7.62
C GLU A 251 -21.21 17.94 6.35
N MET A 252 -20.29 17.07 5.92
CA MET A 252 -19.57 17.22 4.64
C MET A 252 -20.53 17.30 3.45
N MET A 253 -21.54 16.42 3.41
CA MET A 253 -22.53 16.39 2.33
C MET A 253 -23.36 17.68 2.30
N SER A 254 -23.81 18.17 3.45
CA SER A 254 -24.55 19.44 3.56
C SER A 254 -23.73 20.62 3.04
N LEU A 255 -22.45 20.73 3.41
CA LEU A 255 -21.57 21.79 2.90
C LEU A 255 -21.37 21.73 1.38
N LEU A 256 -21.30 20.52 0.80
CA LEU A 256 -21.22 20.35 -0.64
C LEU A 256 -22.52 20.77 -1.34
N LEU A 257 -23.69 20.42 -0.77
CA LEU A 257 -25.00 20.84 -1.26
C LEU A 257 -25.15 22.37 -1.23
N GLU A 258 -24.67 23.03 -0.16
CA GLU A 258 -24.63 24.50 -0.05
C GLU A 258 -23.78 25.14 -1.16
N LEU A 259 -22.73 24.46 -1.63
CA LEU A 259 -21.93 24.87 -2.79
C LEU A 259 -22.58 24.53 -4.15
N GLY A 260 -23.80 23.99 -4.14
CA GLY A 260 -24.55 23.60 -5.34
C GLY A 260 -24.05 22.31 -6.00
N VAL A 261 -23.28 21.48 -5.28
CA VAL A 261 -22.90 20.14 -5.75
C VAL A 261 -24.16 19.28 -5.88
N GLY A 262 -24.22 18.43 -6.91
CA GLY A 262 -25.40 17.60 -7.22
C GLY A 262 -26.24 18.12 -8.38
N SER A 263 -25.92 19.30 -8.93
CA SER A 263 -26.54 19.80 -10.17
C SER A 263 -25.83 19.32 -11.44
N ARG A 264 -24.62 18.76 -11.31
CA ARG A 264 -23.74 18.35 -12.40
C ARG A 264 -22.97 17.08 -12.03
N PRO A 265 -22.40 16.35 -13.01
CA PRO A 265 -21.63 15.15 -12.74
C PRO A 265 -20.50 15.36 -11.72
N ILE A 266 -20.31 14.37 -10.84
CA ILE A 266 -19.34 14.41 -9.73
C ILE A 266 -18.29 13.32 -9.93
N VAL A 267 -17.03 13.70 -9.78
CA VAL A 267 -15.87 12.82 -9.66
C VAL A 267 -15.32 12.91 -8.24
N TRP A 268 -15.31 11.80 -7.52
CA TRP A 268 -14.80 11.75 -6.16
C TRP A 268 -13.35 11.28 -6.14
N VAL A 269 -12.52 11.91 -5.30
CA VAL A 269 -11.13 11.53 -5.08
C VAL A 269 -10.87 11.42 -3.59
N GLY A 270 -10.70 10.19 -3.10
CA GLY A 270 -10.54 9.89 -1.68
C GLY A 270 -9.19 9.24 -1.38
N HIS A 271 -8.43 9.78 -0.43
CA HIS A 271 -7.23 9.14 0.10
C HIS A 271 -7.48 8.56 1.48
N SER A 272 -7.08 7.31 1.71
CA SER A 272 -7.15 6.65 3.02
C SER A 272 -8.55 6.79 3.62
N LYS A 273 -8.69 7.24 4.87
CA LYS A 273 -10.00 7.50 5.50
C LYS A 273 -10.92 8.44 4.68
N GLY A 274 -10.36 9.36 3.89
CA GLY A 274 -11.15 10.22 3.01
C GLY A 274 -12.03 9.43 2.02
N GLY A 275 -11.56 8.27 1.56
CA GLY A 275 -12.38 7.39 0.72
C GLY A 275 -13.53 6.70 1.47
N LEU A 276 -13.41 6.50 2.79
CA LEU A 276 -14.52 6.01 3.61
C LEU A 276 -15.60 7.08 3.77
N PHE A 277 -15.21 8.36 3.91
CA PHE A 277 -16.18 9.47 3.88
C PHE A 277 -16.91 9.55 2.54
N VAL A 278 -16.23 9.38 1.40
CA VAL A 278 -16.89 9.29 0.08
C VAL A 278 -17.95 8.20 0.08
N LYS A 279 -17.62 6.98 0.53
CA LYS A 279 -18.60 5.88 0.61
C LYS A 279 -19.77 6.22 1.51
N GLN A 280 -19.50 6.75 2.71
CA GLN A 280 -20.54 7.06 3.67
C GLN A 280 -21.51 8.14 3.16
N MET A 281 -21.00 9.17 2.47
CA MET A 281 -21.84 10.18 1.82
C MET A 281 -22.67 9.58 0.70
N LEU A 282 -22.12 8.68 -0.12
CA LEU A 282 -22.86 8.03 -1.20
C LEU A 282 -23.94 7.09 -0.67
N VAL A 283 -23.68 6.37 0.42
CA VAL A 283 -24.70 5.56 1.10
C VAL A 283 -25.83 6.44 1.63
N HIS A 284 -25.49 7.52 2.36
CA HIS A 284 -26.48 8.49 2.83
C HIS A 284 -27.31 9.08 1.66
N ALA A 285 -26.63 9.48 0.58
CA ALA A 285 -27.27 10.08 -0.59
C ALA A 285 -28.24 9.12 -1.30
N CYS A 286 -27.85 7.85 -1.47
CA CYS A 286 -28.67 6.87 -2.18
C CYS A 286 -29.81 6.29 -1.31
N GLU A 287 -29.70 6.35 0.02
CA GLU A 287 -30.75 5.92 0.95
C GLU A 287 -31.65 7.06 1.43
N SER A 288 -31.36 8.31 1.04
CA SER A 288 -32.14 9.50 1.44
C SER A 288 -33.44 9.62 0.64
N GLU A 289 -34.46 10.20 1.28
CA GLU A 289 -35.70 10.64 0.63
C GLU A 289 -35.63 12.11 0.17
N ASN A 290 -34.61 12.85 0.61
CA ASN A 290 -34.41 14.25 0.22
C ASN A 290 -33.95 14.33 -1.25
N PRO A 291 -34.67 15.03 -2.13
CA PRO A 291 -34.29 15.17 -3.53
C PRO A 291 -32.88 15.72 -3.78
N ALA A 292 -32.38 16.59 -2.89
CA ALA A 292 -31.04 17.17 -2.98
C ALA A 292 -29.95 16.12 -2.72
N ASP A 293 -30.13 15.30 -1.67
CA ASP A 293 -29.22 14.19 -1.35
C ASP A 293 -29.23 13.15 -2.47
N ILE A 294 -30.41 12.79 -2.98
CA ILE A 294 -30.53 11.83 -4.09
C ILE A 294 -29.82 12.37 -5.34
N ALA A 295 -29.80 13.70 -5.56
CA ALA A 295 -29.06 14.30 -6.66
C ALA A 295 -27.55 14.03 -6.56
N ILE A 296 -26.96 14.00 -5.35
CA ILE A 296 -25.57 13.59 -5.14
C ILE A 296 -25.35 12.15 -5.61
N CYS A 297 -26.23 11.23 -5.22
CA CYS A 297 -26.16 9.83 -5.67
C CYS A 297 -26.26 9.73 -7.21
N CYS A 298 -27.27 10.37 -7.80
CA CYS A 298 -27.51 10.37 -9.24
C CYS A 298 -26.37 10.99 -10.05
N GLN A 299 -25.76 12.08 -9.57
CA GLN A 299 -24.70 12.79 -10.28
C GLN A 299 -23.31 12.22 -10.04
N SER A 300 -23.13 11.33 -9.06
CA SER A 300 -21.86 10.64 -8.86
C SER A 300 -21.58 9.70 -10.03
N LYS A 301 -20.55 10.00 -10.83
CA LYS A 301 -20.21 9.25 -12.05
C LYS A 301 -18.89 8.51 -11.97
N ALA A 302 -17.96 8.98 -11.15
CA ALA A 302 -16.68 8.30 -11.01
C ALA A 302 -16.04 8.51 -9.64
N ILE A 303 -15.18 7.56 -9.25
CA ILE A 303 -14.45 7.57 -7.99
C ILE A 303 -13.01 7.10 -8.23
N LEU A 304 -12.04 7.85 -7.70
CA LEU A 304 -10.65 7.45 -7.59
C LEU A 304 -10.27 7.28 -6.12
N PHE A 305 -9.89 6.06 -5.75
CA PHE A 305 -9.43 5.75 -4.40
C PHE A 305 -7.91 5.61 -4.34
N TYR A 306 -7.29 6.32 -3.41
CA TYR A 306 -5.89 6.17 -3.05
C TYR A 306 -5.78 5.46 -1.70
N SER A 307 -5.36 4.20 -1.70
CA SER A 307 -5.03 3.43 -0.48
C SER A 307 -6.14 3.46 0.59
N VAL A 308 -7.38 3.23 0.20
CA VAL A 308 -8.53 3.33 1.11
C VAL A 308 -8.72 1.98 1.81
N PRO A 309 -8.76 1.92 3.16
CA PRO A 309 -8.95 0.67 3.89
C PRO A 309 -10.43 0.24 3.88
N HIS A 310 -10.92 -0.25 2.75
CA HIS A 310 -12.32 -0.63 2.55
C HIS A 310 -12.82 -1.72 3.52
N ARG A 311 -11.92 -2.57 4.04
CA ARG A 311 -12.23 -3.57 5.09
C ARG A 311 -11.53 -3.27 6.43
N GLY A 312 -11.16 -2.02 6.65
CA GLY A 312 -10.41 -1.58 7.84
C GLY A 312 -8.93 -1.93 7.80
N SER A 313 -8.14 -1.37 8.71
CA SER A 313 -6.68 -1.48 8.73
C SER A 313 -6.21 -2.29 9.93
N PRO A 314 -5.40 -3.34 9.74
CA PRO A 314 -4.77 -4.07 10.84
C PRO A 314 -3.92 -3.17 11.75
N LEU A 315 -3.31 -2.11 11.19
CA LEU A 315 -2.56 -1.12 11.95
C LEU A 315 -3.42 -0.41 13.00
N ALA A 316 -4.68 -0.14 12.66
CA ALA A 316 -5.62 0.50 13.57
C ALA A 316 -6.12 -0.44 14.68
N SER A 317 -6.02 -1.76 14.46
CA SER A 317 -6.33 -2.80 15.44
C SER A 317 -5.20 -3.06 16.45
N ILE A 318 -4.02 -2.43 16.30
CA ILE A 318 -2.93 -2.57 17.29
C ILE A 318 -3.37 -1.97 18.64
N ASP A 319 -3.52 -2.84 19.63
CA ASP A 319 -3.74 -2.46 21.01
C ASP A 319 -2.40 -2.18 21.70
N LEU A 320 -2.25 -0.97 22.22
CA LEU A 320 -1.05 -0.53 22.91
C LEU A 320 -1.39 -0.33 24.39
N PRO A 321 -0.72 -1.01 25.33
CA PRO A 321 -1.03 -0.90 26.74
C PRO A 321 -0.84 0.54 27.21
N LEU A 322 -1.71 0.98 28.12
CA LEU A 322 -1.78 2.37 28.62
C LEU A 322 -2.13 3.44 27.58
N LEU A 323 -2.40 3.08 26.33
CA LEU A 323 -2.91 4.01 25.34
C LEU A 323 -4.40 3.77 25.09
N THR A 324 -5.08 4.82 24.68
CA THR A 324 -6.44 4.84 24.18
C THR A 324 -6.39 5.36 22.75
N ARG A 325 -7.16 4.73 21.87
CA ARG A 325 -7.26 5.11 20.47
C ARG A 325 -8.21 6.30 20.29
N SER A 326 -7.92 7.16 19.33
CA SER A 326 -8.87 8.20 18.91
C SER A 326 -10.12 7.57 18.28
N ILE A 327 -11.22 8.32 18.19
CA ILE A 327 -12.44 7.86 17.50
C ILE A 327 -12.10 7.47 16.07
N GLU A 328 -11.24 8.26 15.42
CA GLU A 328 -10.97 8.08 14.02
C GLU A 328 -10.17 6.84 13.71
N LEU A 329 -9.30 6.41 14.63
CA LEU A 329 -8.56 5.17 14.52
C LEU A 329 -9.45 3.97 14.83
N ARG A 330 -10.36 4.09 15.81
CA ARG A 330 -11.36 3.05 16.11
C ARG A 330 -12.29 2.77 14.93
N GLU A 331 -12.70 3.82 14.24
CA GLU A 331 -13.57 3.72 13.06
C GLU A 331 -12.90 3.07 11.84
N VAL A 332 -11.59 2.83 11.85
CA VAL A 332 -10.88 2.21 10.72
C VAL A 332 -10.19 0.91 11.10
N MET A 333 -10.55 0.29 12.23
CA MET A 333 -10.05 -1.02 12.64
C MET A 333 -10.50 -2.11 11.66
N ALA A 334 -9.69 -3.16 11.47
CA ALA A 334 -10.03 -4.28 10.58
C ALA A 334 -11.31 -5.03 10.97
N ASP A 335 -11.64 -5.02 12.27
CA ASP A 335 -12.79 -5.65 12.90
C ASP A 335 -13.92 -4.64 13.21
N SER A 336 -13.84 -3.41 12.67
CA SER A 336 -14.93 -2.43 12.82
C SER A 336 -16.16 -2.91 12.03
N LEU A 337 -17.24 -3.21 12.76
CA LEU A 337 -18.55 -3.53 12.19
C LEU A 337 -19.05 -2.39 11.29
N GLU A 338 -18.72 -1.15 11.64
CA GLU A 338 -19.12 0.04 10.89
C GLU A 338 -18.48 0.07 9.49
N VAL A 339 -17.19 -0.26 9.36
CA VAL A 339 -16.50 -0.29 8.06
C VAL A 339 -16.97 -1.46 7.21
N GLN A 340 -17.17 -2.64 7.83
CA GLN A 340 -17.66 -3.82 7.12
C GLN A 340 -19.08 -3.58 6.59
N TYR A 341 -19.98 -3.06 7.44
CA TYR A 341 -21.33 -2.69 7.05
C TYR A 341 -21.35 -1.64 5.93
N LEU A 342 -20.52 -0.59 6.06
CA LEU A 342 -20.38 0.44 5.02
C LEU A 342 -19.92 -0.15 3.68
N GLN A 343 -18.96 -1.08 3.71
CA GLN A 343 -18.46 -1.77 2.53
C GLN A 343 -19.51 -2.66 1.86
N GLU A 344 -20.29 -3.39 2.65
CA GLU A 344 -21.39 -4.22 2.15
C GLU A 344 -22.49 -3.37 1.51
N LYS A 345 -22.93 -2.32 2.20
CA LYS A 345 -23.93 -1.36 1.69
C LYS A 345 -23.46 -0.70 0.39
N PHE A 346 -22.22 -0.23 0.35
CA PHE A 346 -21.68 0.41 -0.84
C PHE A 346 -21.63 -0.56 -2.04
N GLN A 347 -21.21 -1.81 -1.83
CA GLN A 347 -21.24 -2.84 -2.89
C GLN A 347 -22.67 -3.16 -3.33
N TYR A 348 -23.62 -3.26 -2.40
CA TYR A 348 -25.02 -3.48 -2.71
C TYR A 348 -25.57 -2.39 -3.64
N LEU A 349 -25.31 -1.11 -3.33
CA LEU A 349 -25.76 0.01 -4.17
C LEU A 349 -25.23 -0.09 -5.61
N ILE A 350 -23.98 -0.52 -5.79
CA ILE A 350 -23.38 -0.70 -7.12
C ILE A 350 -23.98 -1.93 -7.82
N ASN A 351 -24.01 -3.07 -7.15
CA ASN A 351 -24.46 -4.35 -7.73
C ASN A 351 -25.96 -4.33 -8.07
N SER A 352 -26.76 -3.60 -7.29
CA SER A 352 -28.18 -3.34 -7.57
C SER A 352 -28.42 -2.22 -8.58
N ASN A 353 -27.35 -1.68 -9.18
CA ASN A 353 -27.39 -0.61 -10.18
C ASN A 353 -28.05 0.70 -9.67
N LEU A 354 -28.13 0.90 -8.36
CA LEU A 354 -28.62 2.12 -7.72
C LEU A 354 -27.57 3.24 -7.78
N LEU A 355 -26.29 2.86 -7.70
CA LEU A 355 -25.15 3.76 -7.86
C LEU A 355 -24.32 3.35 -9.09
N GLN A 356 -24.39 4.15 -10.15
CA GLN A 356 -23.67 3.92 -11.41
C GLN A 356 -22.40 4.77 -11.48
N VAL A 357 -21.29 4.22 -10.98
CA VAL A 357 -19.99 4.89 -10.89
C VAL A 357 -18.88 4.08 -11.54
N LYS A 358 -17.98 4.74 -12.25
CA LYS A 358 -16.69 4.15 -12.66
C LYS A 358 -15.68 4.28 -11.54
N ILE A 359 -15.11 3.17 -11.08
CA ILE A 359 -14.16 3.14 -9.95
C ILE A 359 -12.78 2.74 -10.43
N LYS A 360 -11.78 3.53 -10.04
CA LYS A 360 -10.36 3.17 -10.11
C LYS A 360 -9.77 3.24 -8.70
N SER A 361 -8.89 2.30 -8.37
CA SER A 361 -8.27 2.21 -7.05
C SER A 361 -6.78 1.98 -7.17
N PHE A 362 -6.00 2.72 -6.39
CA PHE A 362 -4.56 2.55 -6.25
C PHE A 362 -4.22 2.03 -4.85
N ILE A 363 -3.31 1.07 -4.79
CA ILE A 363 -2.84 0.46 -3.54
C ILE A 363 -1.33 0.68 -3.41
N GLU A 364 -0.89 1.07 -2.22
CA GLU A 364 0.53 1.13 -1.87
C GLU A 364 1.14 -0.27 -1.80
N THR A 365 2.30 -0.48 -2.43
CA THR A 365 3.05 -1.74 -2.31
C THR A 365 4.31 -1.60 -1.47
N LYS A 366 4.73 -0.37 -1.11
CA LYS A 366 5.84 -0.13 -0.17
C LYS A 366 5.37 0.10 1.26
N LEU A 367 6.21 -0.28 2.22
CA LEU A 367 5.98 0.01 3.63
C LEU A 367 6.11 1.52 3.89
N THR A 368 5.28 2.03 4.78
CA THR A 368 5.33 3.44 5.19
C THR A 368 6.05 3.55 6.53
N LEU A 369 7.01 4.47 6.63
CA LEU A 369 7.66 4.79 7.88
C LEU A 369 6.69 5.55 8.81
N MET A 370 6.27 4.89 9.89
CA MET A 370 5.57 5.52 11.01
C MET A 370 6.61 6.11 11.99
N THR A 371 6.36 6.10 13.30
CA THR A 371 7.31 6.71 14.26
C THR A 371 8.66 5.99 14.30
N ILE A 372 8.66 4.66 14.35
CA ILE A 372 9.87 3.83 14.48
C ILE A 372 9.83 2.53 13.66
N LEU A 373 8.71 2.22 13.01
CA LEU A 373 8.49 0.98 12.26
C LEU A 373 8.02 1.29 10.83
N TYR A 374 8.50 0.50 9.89
CA TYR A 374 7.97 0.42 8.54
C TYR A 374 6.80 -0.55 8.54
N LEU A 375 5.60 -0.04 8.29
CA LEU A 375 4.37 -0.82 8.33
C LEU A 375 3.60 -0.63 7.03
N ARG A 376 2.96 -1.69 6.55
CA ARG A 376 1.96 -1.57 5.49
C ARG A 376 0.69 -1.04 6.13
N ILE A 377 0.29 0.19 5.78
CA ILE A 377 -0.87 0.85 6.40
C ILE A 377 -2.16 0.18 5.95
N VAL A 378 -2.29 -0.10 4.65
CA VAL A 378 -3.45 -0.82 4.10
C VAL A 378 -2.97 -2.07 3.38
N SER A 379 -3.50 -3.22 3.80
CA SER A 379 -3.24 -4.47 3.07
C SER A 379 -3.97 -4.46 1.72
N VAL A 380 -3.44 -5.18 0.73
CA VAL A 380 -4.11 -5.35 -0.57
C VAL A 380 -5.54 -5.86 -0.38
N GLN A 381 -5.74 -6.85 0.50
CA GLN A 381 -7.06 -7.37 0.85
C GLN A 381 -8.01 -6.32 1.44
N SER A 382 -7.48 -5.33 2.17
CA SER A 382 -8.29 -4.24 2.70
C SER A 382 -8.57 -3.15 1.67
N ALA A 383 -7.62 -2.87 0.78
CA ALA A 383 -7.77 -1.85 -0.25
C ALA A 383 -8.52 -2.34 -1.50
N ASP A 384 -8.62 -3.65 -1.71
CA ASP A 384 -9.40 -4.22 -2.80
C ASP A 384 -10.90 -4.14 -2.49
N LEU A 385 -11.60 -3.32 -3.26
CA LEU A 385 -13.05 -3.16 -3.18
C LEU A 385 -13.81 -4.37 -3.72
N GLY A 386 -13.18 -5.19 -4.58
CA GLY A 386 -13.82 -6.23 -5.38
C GLY A 386 -14.58 -5.72 -6.61
N ILE A 387 -14.54 -4.41 -6.88
CA ILE A 387 -15.26 -3.73 -7.97
C ILE A 387 -14.37 -2.63 -8.56
N GLY A 388 -14.45 -2.44 -9.88
CA GLY A 388 -13.69 -1.41 -10.59
C GLY A 388 -12.31 -1.88 -11.03
N GLU A 389 -11.43 -0.96 -11.41
CA GLU A 389 -10.03 -1.27 -11.78
C GLU A 389 -9.12 -1.10 -10.56
N LEU A 390 -8.16 -2.03 -10.38
CA LEU A 390 -7.25 -2.02 -9.24
C LEU A 390 -5.78 -2.03 -9.69
N TYR A 391 -4.99 -1.09 -9.18
CA TYR A 391 -3.56 -0.97 -9.51
C TYR A 391 -2.72 -0.97 -8.24
N GLY A 392 -1.72 -1.85 -8.18
CA GLY A 392 -0.65 -1.80 -7.19
C GLY A 392 0.46 -0.87 -7.66
N VAL A 393 0.87 0.08 -6.82
CA VAL A 393 1.86 1.11 -7.16
C VAL A 393 3.01 1.07 -6.15
N PRO A 394 4.29 1.11 -6.60
CA PRO A 394 5.51 1.01 -5.78
C PRO A 394 5.82 2.30 -4.99
N LEU A 395 4.80 2.80 -4.29
CA LEU A 395 4.85 3.95 -3.41
C LEU A 395 4.40 3.53 -2.00
N ASP A 396 4.73 4.36 -1.03
CA ASP A 396 4.20 4.23 0.32
C ASP A 396 2.82 4.91 0.44
N HIS A 397 2.14 4.72 1.56
CA HIS A 397 0.78 5.23 1.78
C HIS A 397 0.70 6.76 1.80
N ARG A 398 1.82 7.45 2.07
CA ARG A 398 1.87 8.92 2.11
C ARG A 398 2.09 9.50 0.72
N ASP A 399 2.83 8.83 -0.14
CA ASP A 399 3.22 9.35 -1.45
C ASP A 399 2.34 8.82 -2.59
N ILE A 400 1.56 7.77 -2.37
CA ILE A 400 0.59 7.21 -3.34
C ILE A 400 -0.39 8.24 -3.94
N CYS A 401 -0.66 9.35 -3.26
CA CYS A 401 -1.55 10.44 -3.70
C CYS A 401 -0.81 11.69 -4.21
N LYS A 402 0.51 11.58 -4.40
CA LYS A 402 1.42 12.68 -4.76
C LYS A 402 2.11 12.40 -6.10
N PRO A 403 1.42 12.61 -7.24
CA PRO A 403 2.04 12.45 -8.54
C PRO A 403 3.31 13.30 -8.70
N LYS A 404 4.31 12.80 -9.45
CA LYS A 404 5.55 13.54 -9.73
C LYS A 404 5.30 14.82 -10.48
N ASN A 405 4.43 14.73 -11.47
CA ASN A 405 4.18 15.69 -12.52
C ASN A 405 2.91 15.25 -13.27
N ARG A 406 2.54 16.02 -14.29
CA ARG A 406 1.34 15.79 -15.12
C ARG A 406 1.43 14.55 -16.02
N TYR A 407 2.61 13.95 -16.18
CA TYR A 407 2.79 12.73 -16.98
C TYR A 407 2.72 11.46 -16.12
N CYS A 408 2.77 11.60 -14.80
CA CYS A 408 2.66 10.50 -13.85
C CYS A 408 1.36 9.71 -14.04
N PHE A 409 1.47 8.38 -14.02
CA PHE A 409 0.34 7.44 -14.11
C PHE A 409 -0.82 7.83 -13.17
N LEU A 410 -0.53 8.09 -11.89
CA LEU A 410 -1.54 8.46 -10.88
C LEU A 410 -2.41 9.65 -11.34
N TYR A 411 -1.77 10.66 -11.93
CA TYR A 411 -2.44 11.85 -12.42
C TYR A 411 -3.19 11.59 -13.74
N ARG A 412 -2.54 10.92 -14.70
CA ARG A 412 -3.12 10.62 -16.01
C ARG A 412 -4.39 9.77 -15.90
N GLU A 413 -4.42 8.84 -14.96
CA GLU A 413 -5.60 8.02 -14.70
C GLU A 413 -6.77 8.83 -14.14
N LEU A 414 -6.51 9.82 -13.27
CA LEU A 414 -7.53 10.76 -12.81
C LEU A 414 -8.04 11.63 -13.96
N VAL A 415 -7.14 12.19 -14.78
CA VAL A 415 -7.52 12.99 -15.95
C VAL A 415 -8.37 12.18 -16.93
N SER A 416 -7.99 10.92 -17.20
CA SER A 416 -8.79 9.99 -18.01
C SER A 416 -10.18 9.77 -17.42
N LEU A 417 -10.28 9.58 -16.10
CA LEU A 417 -11.54 9.43 -15.40
C LEU A 417 -12.42 10.69 -15.53
N ILE A 418 -11.85 11.87 -15.31
CA ILE A 418 -12.54 13.16 -15.44
C ILE A 418 -13.05 13.36 -16.86
N HIS A 419 -12.22 13.17 -17.87
CA HIS A 419 -12.64 13.30 -19.27
C HIS A 419 -13.81 12.37 -19.60
N SER A 420 -13.77 11.11 -19.14
CA SER A 420 -14.86 10.17 -19.38
C SER A 420 -16.21 10.64 -18.82
N VAL A 421 -16.20 11.42 -17.74
CA VAL A 421 -17.39 12.01 -17.12
C VAL A 421 -17.82 13.28 -17.85
N VAL A 422 -16.87 14.16 -18.19
CA VAL A 422 -17.14 15.44 -18.87
C VAL A 422 -17.67 15.24 -20.30
N THR A 423 -17.32 14.13 -20.96
CA THR A 423 -17.82 13.78 -22.30
C THR A 423 -19.20 13.13 -22.31
N LEU A 424 -19.80 12.83 -21.15
CA LEU A 424 -21.12 12.24 -21.11
C LEU A 424 -22.15 13.21 -21.72
N PRO A 425 -23.05 12.73 -22.61
CA PRO A 425 -24.14 13.55 -23.11
C PRO A 425 -24.98 14.07 -21.94
N ASN A 426 -25.55 15.26 -22.06
CA ASN A 426 -26.41 15.85 -21.02
C ASN A 426 -27.66 14.97 -20.80
N GLN A 427 -27.57 13.96 -19.92
CA GLN A 427 -28.61 12.95 -19.69
C GLN A 427 -29.64 13.41 -18.67
N GLN A 428 -30.25 14.59 -18.88
CA GLN A 428 -31.30 15.09 -17.99
C GLN A 428 -32.50 14.12 -17.90
N ARG A 429 -32.88 13.45 -18.99
CA ARG A 429 -34.00 12.47 -18.99
C ARG A 429 -33.68 11.14 -18.29
N SER A 430 -32.42 10.69 -18.30
CA SER A 430 -32.02 9.43 -17.63
C SER A 430 -31.93 9.61 -16.11
N SER A 431 -31.46 10.80 -15.66
CA SER A 431 -31.42 11.21 -14.25
C SER A 431 -32.79 11.11 -13.58
N THR A 432 -33.87 11.57 -14.21
CA THR A 432 -35.21 11.55 -13.59
C THR A 432 -35.76 10.13 -13.43
N ARG A 433 -35.51 9.25 -14.41
CA ARG A 433 -35.92 7.83 -14.30
C ARG A 433 -35.10 7.10 -13.24
N HIS A 434 -33.81 7.37 -13.18
CA HIS A 434 -32.90 6.80 -12.18
C HIS A 434 -33.26 7.26 -10.76
N GLN A 435 -33.53 8.55 -10.59
CA GLN A 435 -34.00 9.13 -9.32
C GLN A 435 -35.32 8.49 -8.87
N ARG A 436 -36.28 8.29 -9.78
CA ARG A 436 -37.53 7.57 -9.46
C ARG A 436 -37.28 6.12 -9.05
N ALA A 437 -36.31 5.44 -9.66
CA ALA A 437 -35.95 4.07 -9.30
C ALA A 437 -35.35 4.02 -7.89
N ILE A 438 -34.41 4.92 -7.57
CA ILE A 438 -33.84 5.03 -6.22
C ILE A 438 -34.94 5.27 -5.18
N VAL A 439 -35.79 6.29 -5.40
CA VAL A 439 -36.90 6.61 -4.48
C VAL A 439 -37.84 5.41 -4.30
N ALA A 440 -38.21 4.73 -5.39
CA ALA A 440 -39.09 3.57 -5.31
C ALA A 440 -38.46 2.40 -4.52
N THR A 441 -37.15 2.16 -4.68
CA THR A 441 -36.44 1.12 -3.93
C THR A 441 -36.35 1.47 -2.44
N VAL A 442 -35.97 2.70 -2.09
CA VAL A 442 -35.91 3.16 -0.68
C VAL A 442 -37.27 3.01 -0.01
N SER A 443 -38.34 3.47 -0.67
CA SER A 443 -39.72 3.33 -0.17
C SER A 443 -40.20 1.88 -0.04
N ALA A 444 -39.62 0.93 -0.79
CA ALA A 444 -39.97 -0.49 -0.70
C ALA A 444 -39.25 -1.18 0.46
N THR A 445 -37.97 -0.85 0.71
CA THR A 445 -37.18 -1.41 1.80
C THR A 445 -37.74 -1.01 3.17
N LEU A 446 -38.17 0.25 3.34
CA LEU A 446 -38.75 0.76 4.59
C LEU A 446 -40.14 0.22 4.91
N LYS A 447 -40.84 -0.40 3.95
CA LYS A 447 -42.16 -1.05 4.19
C LYS A 447 -42.05 -2.48 4.71
N HIS A 448 -40.84 -3.05 4.72
CA HIS A 448 -40.56 -4.43 5.12
C HIS A 448 -39.76 -4.54 6.43
N GLU A 449 -39.36 -3.42 7.04
CA GLU A 449 -38.91 -3.31 8.43
C GLU A 449 -40.04 -2.75 9.29
#